data_AF-A0A538D244-F1
#
_entry.id   AF-A0A538D244-F1
#
_cell.length_a   1.000
_cell.length_b   1.000
_cell.length_c   1.000
_cell.angle_alpha   90.00
_cell.angle_beta   90.00
_cell.angle_gamma   90.00
#
_symmetry.space_group_name_H-M   'P 1'
#
loop_
_entity.id
_entity.type
_entity.pdbx_description
1 polymer ?
#
loop_
_entity_poly.entity_id
_entity_poly.type
_entity_poly.pdbx_seq_one_letter_code
_entity_poly.pdbx_strand_id
1 'polypeptide(L)'
;MFESVTVIGNGRVGSAVAARLEERGVAVRDDGAELILLCVPDTAIRDVARDLVPGPGWITHVSGGTPLAALDPHDQRFGLHPLQTFSRARGPEQLDGAFAAVTAETEEARERGFELARLLGLKPFELADEARPLYHAGAAIASNYLITLHRVASELFRAAGAPPEALVPLMQRTIENGFELTGPIERGDWETVEAHREAIRATRPDLEPLYDILAEATRS
;
A
#
# COMPACT_ATOMS: atom_id res chain seq x y z
N MET A 1 -20.36 -1.25 -16.87
CA MET A 1 -18.99 -0.76 -17.08
C MET A 1 -19.04 0.75 -16.97
N PHE A 2 -18.19 1.38 -16.16
CA PHE A 2 -18.05 2.84 -16.16
C PHE A 2 -17.55 3.31 -17.53
N GLU A 3 -18.26 4.22 -18.18
CA GLU A 3 -17.86 4.79 -19.48
C GLU A 3 -17.11 6.12 -19.32
N SER A 4 -17.30 6.79 -18.18
CA SER A 4 -16.59 8.03 -17.86
C SER A 4 -16.24 8.15 -16.38
N VAL A 5 -15.07 8.71 -16.09
CA VAL A 5 -14.55 8.90 -14.74
C VAL A 5 -13.91 10.28 -14.61
N THR A 6 -14.20 10.99 -13.52
CA THR A 6 -13.47 12.19 -13.11
C THR A 6 -12.42 11.79 -12.07
N VAL A 7 -11.14 12.03 -12.36
CA VAL A 7 -10.03 11.72 -11.45
C VAL A 7 -9.55 13.00 -10.77
N ILE A 8 -9.80 13.14 -9.47
CA ILE A 8 -9.37 14.31 -8.70
C ILE A 8 -8.04 14.00 -8.01
N GLY A 9 -6.99 14.71 -8.42
CA GLY A 9 -5.63 14.56 -7.89
C GLY A 9 -4.68 13.90 -8.90
N ASN A 10 -3.55 14.55 -9.16
CA ASN A 10 -2.50 14.12 -10.11
C ASN A 10 -1.26 13.55 -9.40
N GLY A 11 -1.47 12.96 -8.22
CA GLY A 11 -0.44 12.23 -7.48
C GLY A 11 -0.03 10.94 -8.19
N ARG A 12 0.83 10.14 -7.55
CA ARG A 12 1.34 8.88 -8.12
C ARG A 12 0.20 7.93 -8.53
N VAL A 13 -0.79 7.77 -7.65
CA VAL A 13 -1.96 6.92 -7.90
C VAL A 13 -2.87 7.53 -8.97
N GLY A 14 -3.19 8.82 -8.85
CA GLY A 14 -4.09 9.51 -9.78
C GLY A 14 -3.60 9.50 -11.22
N SER A 15 -2.31 9.76 -11.45
CA SER A 15 -1.71 9.67 -12.79
C SER A 15 -1.74 8.25 -13.35
N ALA A 16 -1.45 7.23 -12.53
CA ALA A 16 -1.48 5.83 -12.98
C ALA A 16 -2.90 5.37 -13.31
N VAL A 17 -3.89 5.75 -12.50
CA VAL A 17 -5.29 5.39 -12.73
C VAL A 17 -5.86 6.12 -13.94
N ALA A 18 -5.63 7.44 -14.09
CA ALA A 18 -6.10 8.18 -15.25
C ALA A 18 -5.55 7.58 -16.55
N ALA A 19 -4.23 7.33 -16.61
CA ALA A 19 -3.60 6.69 -17.77
C ALA A 19 -4.19 5.30 -18.06
N ARG A 20 -4.46 4.49 -17.02
CA ARG A 20 -5.08 3.17 -17.18
C ARG A 20 -6.52 3.25 -17.69
N LEU A 21 -7.30 4.23 -17.23
CA LEU A 21 -8.67 4.42 -17.70
C LEU A 21 -8.69 4.79 -19.20
N GLU A 22 -7.84 5.72 -19.61
CA GLU A 22 -7.68 6.11 -21.02
C GLU A 22 -7.20 4.94 -21.89
N GLU A 23 -6.21 4.16 -21.42
CA GLU A 23 -5.72 2.94 -22.09
C GLU A 23 -6.86 1.94 -22.37
N ARG A 24 -7.88 1.90 -21.51
CA ARG A 24 -9.04 1.00 -21.60
C ARG A 24 -10.24 1.64 -22.30
N GLY A 25 -10.10 2.83 -22.88
CA GLY A 25 -11.15 3.53 -23.62
C GLY A 25 -12.21 4.20 -22.74
N VAL A 26 -11.94 4.38 -21.45
CA VAL A 26 -12.83 5.09 -20.52
C VAL A 26 -12.53 6.59 -20.62
N ALA A 27 -13.58 7.41 -20.78
CA ALA A 27 -13.40 8.85 -20.90
C ALA A 27 -13.03 9.47 -19.54
N VAL A 28 -11.82 10.01 -19.42
CA VAL A 28 -11.43 10.82 -18.26
C VAL A 28 -11.90 12.26 -18.48
N ARG A 29 -12.77 12.76 -17.59
CA ARG A 29 -13.41 14.08 -17.71
C ARG A 29 -13.11 14.97 -16.51
N ASP A 30 -13.14 16.27 -16.71
CA ASP A 30 -13.01 17.24 -15.62
C ASP A 30 -14.26 17.28 -14.72
N ASP A 31 -15.45 17.04 -15.30
CA ASP A 31 -16.73 16.97 -14.59
C ASP A 31 -17.76 16.07 -15.32
N GLY A 32 -18.93 15.90 -14.72
CA GLY A 32 -20.07 15.23 -15.35
C GLY A 32 -19.84 13.75 -15.72
N ALA A 33 -18.93 13.07 -15.03
CA ALA A 33 -18.67 11.65 -15.20
C ALA A 33 -19.61 10.77 -14.35
N GLU A 34 -19.68 9.49 -14.68
CA GLU A 34 -20.46 8.48 -13.92
C GLU A 34 -19.83 8.14 -12.56
N LEU A 35 -18.52 8.39 -12.42
CA LEU A 35 -17.73 8.15 -11.22
C LEU A 35 -16.77 9.30 -10.96
N ILE A 36 -16.68 9.73 -9.71
CA ILE A 36 -15.62 10.59 -9.20
C ILE A 36 -14.65 9.74 -8.37
N LEU A 37 -13.38 9.72 -8.76
CA LEU A 37 -12.31 9.02 -8.08
C LEU A 37 -11.36 10.01 -7.41
N LEU A 38 -11.36 10.01 -6.07
CA LEU A 38 -10.50 10.85 -5.26
C LEU A 38 -9.12 10.20 -5.06
N CYS A 39 -8.13 10.77 -5.73
CA CYS A 39 -6.70 10.43 -5.67
C CYS A 39 -5.91 11.55 -4.96
N VAL A 40 -6.47 12.08 -3.87
CA VAL A 40 -5.91 13.16 -3.04
C VAL A 40 -5.29 12.61 -1.75
N PRO A 41 -4.49 13.40 -1.00
CA PRO A 41 -4.02 12.99 0.32
C PRO A 41 -5.19 12.62 1.24
N ASP A 42 -4.99 11.62 2.10
CA ASP A 42 -6.00 11.09 3.01
C ASP A 42 -6.70 12.17 3.85
N THR A 43 -5.93 13.17 4.28
CA THR A 43 -6.43 14.31 5.07
C THR A 43 -7.36 15.23 4.31
N ALA A 44 -7.30 15.24 2.97
CA ALA A 44 -8.11 16.10 2.11
C ALA A 44 -9.38 15.41 1.60
N ILE A 45 -9.51 14.09 1.72
CA ILE A 45 -10.63 13.32 1.16
C ILE A 45 -11.98 13.88 1.63
N ARG A 46 -12.11 14.11 2.95
CA ARG A 46 -13.37 14.61 3.54
C ARG A 46 -13.76 15.98 3.02
N ASP A 47 -12.81 16.90 2.96
CA ASP A 47 -13.10 18.28 2.55
C ASP A 47 -13.44 18.32 1.06
N VAL A 48 -12.67 17.59 0.23
CA VAL A 48 -12.97 17.47 -1.20
C VAL A 48 -14.33 16.82 -1.45
N ALA A 49 -14.67 15.74 -0.73
CA ALA A 49 -15.98 15.10 -0.89
C ALA A 49 -17.14 16.03 -0.53
N ARG A 50 -16.98 16.86 0.51
CA ARG A 50 -18.00 17.83 0.94
C ARG A 50 -18.20 18.99 -0.04
N ASP A 51 -17.13 19.42 -0.70
CA ASP A 51 -17.17 20.51 -1.67
C ASP A 51 -17.79 20.09 -3.01
N LEU A 52 -17.90 18.78 -3.26
CA LEU A 52 -18.58 18.22 -4.44
C LEU A 52 -20.09 18.18 -4.21
N VAL A 53 -20.85 18.63 -5.21
CA VAL A 53 -22.32 18.55 -5.20
C VAL A 53 -22.75 17.08 -5.30
N PRO A 54 -23.54 16.55 -4.34
CA PRO A 54 -24.08 15.21 -4.45
C PRO A 54 -24.98 15.07 -5.67
N GLY A 55 -24.82 13.98 -6.41
CA GLY A 55 -25.57 13.69 -7.61
C GLY A 55 -25.81 12.19 -7.78
N PRO A 56 -26.40 11.77 -8.91
CA PRO A 56 -26.69 10.35 -9.19
C PRO A 56 -25.45 9.56 -9.66
N GLY A 57 -24.25 10.10 -9.45
CA GLY A 57 -22.99 9.48 -9.84
C GLY A 57 -22.29 8.86 -8.63
N TRP A 58 -21.41 7.90 -8.89
CA TRP A 58 -20.64 7.23 -7.85
C TRP A 58 -19.47 8.11 -7.39
N ILE A 59 -19.07 7.96 -6.13
CA ILE A 59 -17.83 8.52 -5.61
C ILE A 59 -17.00 7.46 -4.87
N THR A 60 -15.68 7.54 -5.02
CA THR A 60 -14.75 6.67 -4.30
C THR A 60 -13.43 7.36 -4.02
N HIS A 61 -12.64 6.83 -3.10
CA HIS A 61 -11.28 7.29 -2.82
C HIS A 61 -10.28 6.13 -2.81
N VAL A 62 -9.00 6.46 -3.01
CA VAL A 62 -7.92 5.46 -3.04
C VAL A 62 -7.20 5.19 -1.72
N SER A 63 -7.59 5.83 -0.61
CA SER A 63 -6.95 5.62 0.70
C SER A 63 -7.27 4.22 1.27
N GLY A 64 -6.26 3.56 1.82
CA GLY A 64 -6.40 2.30 2.55
C GLY A 64 -6.79 2.44 4.03
N GLY A 65 -6.67 3.64 4.60
CA GLY A 65 -6.95 3.90 6.02
C GLY A 65 -8.16 4.79 6.29
N THR A 66 -8.56 5.66 5.36
CA THR A 66 -9.67 6.61 5.55
C THR A 66 -11.02 5.88 5.53
N PRO A 67 -11.91 6.06 6.52
CA PRO A 67 -13.20 5.37 6.56
C PRO A 67 -14.14 5.85 5.45
N LEU A 68 -15.08 5.00 5.04
CA LEU A 68 -16.04 5.30 3.99
C LEU A 68 -16.89 6.55 4.27
N ALA A 69 -17.18 6.82 5.54
CA ALA A 69 -17.89 8.02 6.00
C ALA A 69 -17.16 9.34 5.65
N ALA A 70 -15.89 9.30 5.23
CA ALA A 70 -15.22 10.48 4.68
C ALA A 70 -15.83 10.94 3.34
N LEU A 71 -16.64 10.11 2.69
CA LEU A 71 -17.38 10.44 1.47
C LEU A 71 -18.79 11.01 1.76
N ASP A 72 -19.15 11.27 3.02
CA ASP A 72 -20.39 12.01 3.33
C ASP A 72 -20.37 13.40 2.65
N PRO A 73 -21.49 13.86 2.05
CA PRO A 73 -22.85 13.32 2.16
C PRO A 73 -23.30 12.47 0.96
N HIS A 74 -22.38 11.86 0.20
CA HIS A 74 -22.73 11.09 -1.00
C HIS A 74 -23.25 9.69 -0.63
N ASP A 75 -24.41 9.31 -1.20
CA ASP A 75 -25.04 7.99 -0.97
C ASP A 75 -24.44 6.89 -1.86
N GLN A 76 -24.15 7.19 -3.13
CA GLN A 76 -23.54 6.26 -4.07
C GLN A 76 -22.03 6.24 -3.90
N ARG A 77 -21.56 5.48 -2.92
CA ARG A 77 -20.14 5.46 -2.55
C ARG A 77 -19.60 4.07 -2.29
N PHE A 78 -18.30 3.93 -2.48
CA PHE A 78 -17.52 2.78 -2.04
C PHE A 78 -16.06 3.23 -1.80
N GLY A 79 -15.28 2.43 -1.11
CA GLY A 79 -13.82 2.59 -0.97
C GLY A 79 -13.10 1.61 -1.88
N LEU A 80 -12.01 2.04 -2.52
CA LEU A 80 -11.15 1.17 -3.32
C LEU A 80 -9.69 1.45 -2.96
N HIS A 81 -8.94 0.51 -2.41
CA HIS A 81 -7.52 0.70 -2.12
C HIS A 81 -6.67 -0.28 -2.93
N PRO A 82 -5.95 0.19 -3.97
CA PRO A 82 -4.98 -0.64 -4.67
C PRO A 82 -3.80 -0.93 -3.73
N LEU A 83 -3.59 -2.20 -3.37
CA LEU A 83 -2.50 -2.66 -2.51
C LEU A 83 -1.19 -2.69 -3.31
N GLN A 84 -0.64 -1.50 -3.57
CA GLN A 84 0.53 -1.31 -4.42
C GLN A 84 1.34 -0.08 -3.98
N THR A 85 2.66 -0.16 -4.12
CA THR A 85 3.56 1.00 -3.98
C THR A 85 3.70 1.70 -5.33
N PHE A 86 3.02 2.83 -5.50
CA PHE A 86 3.06 3.59 -6.75
C PHE A 86 4.32 4.45 -6.87
N SER A 87 4.90 4.47 -8.08
CA SER A 87 6.02 5.33 -8.46
C SER A 87 5.71 6.14 -9.71
N ARG A 88 6.27 7.35 -9.81
CA ARG A 88 6.20 8.15 -11.06
C ARG A 88 7.08 7.61 -12.18
N ALA A 89 8.03 6.73 -11.85
CA ALA A 89 8.99 6.19 -12.82
C ALA A 89 8.44 5.02 -13.65
N ARG A 90 7.22 4.56 -13.39
CA ARG A 90 6.54 3.56 -14.21
C ARG A 90 5.15 4.03 -14.59
N GLY A 91 4.53 3.37 -15.55
CA GLY A 91 3.22 3.73 -16.08
C GLY A 91 2.06 2.99 -15.39
N PRO A 92 0.90 2.90 -16.06
CA PRO A 92 -0.30 2.24 -15.55
C PRO A 92 -0.14 0.73 -15.32
N GLU A 93 0.88 0.09 -15.89
CA GLU A 93 1.19 -1.34 -15.71
C GLU A 93 1.47 -1.73 -14.25
N GLN A 94 1.74 -0.75 -13.36
CA GLN A 94 1.87 -0.98 -11.92
C GLN A 94 0.59 -1.53 -11.27
N LEU A 95 -0.57 -1.32 -11.91
CA LEU A 95 -1.85 -1.83 -11.44
C LEU A 95 -2.04 -3.33 -11.78
N ASP A 96 -1.29 -3.87 -12.75
CA ASP A 96 -1.56 -5.20 -13.27
C ASP A 96 -1.30 -6.30 -12.24
N GLY A 97 -2.36 -7.06 -11.94
CA GLY A 97 -2.30 -8.20 -11.04
C GLY A 97 -2.16 -7.87 -9.56
N ALA A 98 -2.04 -6.59 -9.20
CA ALA A 98 -2.09 -6.11 -7.82
C ALA A 98 -3.50 -6.32 -7.23
N PHE A 99 -3.57 -6.53 -5.93
CA PHE A 99 -4.86 -6.69 -5.25
C PHE A 99 -5.47 -5.33 -4.91
N ALA A 100 -6.79 -5.27 -4.77
CA ALA A 100 -7.49 -4.08 -4.32
C ALA A 100 -8.54 -4.42 -3.26
N ALA A 101 -8.47 -3.74 -2.11
CA ALA A 101 -9.53 -3.84 -1.12
C ALA A 101 -10.72 -2.98 -1.56
N VAL A 102 -11.92 -3.54 -1.51
CA VAL A 102 -13.18 -2.84 -1.79
C VAL A 102 -14.02 -2.82 -0.51
N THR A 103 -14.41 -1.62 -0.08
CA THR A 103 -15.27 -1.39 1.08
C THR A 103 -16.59 -0.80 0.60
N ALA A 104 -17.72 -1.37 1.01
CA ALA A 104 -19.04 -0.95 0.55
C ALA A 104 -20.10 -1.22 1.62
N GLU A 105 -21.16 -0.39 1.66
CA GLU A 105 -22.31 -0.54 2.56
C GLU A 105 -23.48 -1.32 1.91
N THR A 106 -23.46 -1.47 0.58
CA THR A 106 -24.49 -2.17 -0.19
C THR A 106 -23.86 -3.11 -1.22
N GLU A 107 -24.63 -4.13 -1.64
CA GLU A 107 -24.16 -5.05 -2.69
C GLU A 107 -23.91 -4.33 -4.03
N GLU A 108 -24.74 -3.35 -4.38
CA GLU A 108 -24.54 -2.53 -5.57
C GLU A 108 -23.21 -1.76 -5.51
N ALA A 109 -22.91 -1.11 -4.39
CA ALA A 109 -21.65 -0.42 -4.18
C ALA A 109 -20.45 -1.39 -4.26
N ARG A 110 -20.60 -2.61 -3.73
CA ARG A 110 -19.61 -3.68 -3.82
C ARG A 110 -19.36 -4.07 -5.28
N GLU A 111 -20.41 -4.32 -6.05
CA GLU A 111 -20.33 -4.67 -7.47
C GLU A 111 -19.63 -3.57 -8.28
N ARG A 112 -19.95 -2.29 -8.03
CA ARG A 112 -19.30 -1.13 -8.68
C ARG A 112 -17.83 -1.02 -8.32
N GLY A 113 -17.46 -1.23 -7.06
CA GLY A 113 -16.07 -1.25 -6.63
C GLY A 113 -15.27 -2.40 -7.27
N PHE A 114 -15.85 -3.59 -7.34
CA PHE A 114 -15.23 -4.75 -8.02
C PHE A 114 -15.10 -4.53 -9.53
N GLU A 115 -16.09 -3.91 -10.16
CA GLU A 115 -16.05 -3.53 -11.57
C GLU A 115 -14.90 -2.56 -11.85
N LEU A 116 -14.78 -1.48 -11.06
CA LEU A 116 -13.69 -0.51 -11.21
C LEU A 116 -12.33 -1.16 -10.98
N ALA A 117 -12.17 -1.98 -9.93
CA ALA A 117 -10.91 -2.66 -9.66
C ALA A 117 -10.47 -3.53 -10.86
N ARG A 118 -11.38 -4.32 -11.42
CA ARG A 118 -11.09 -5.18 -12.58
C ARG A 118 -10.78 -4.35 -13.83
N LEU A 119 -11.49 -3.24 -14.05
CA LEU A 119 -11.21 -2.30 -15.14
C LEU A 119 -9.79 -1.74 -15.07
N LEU A 120 -9.30 -1.49 -13.85
CA LEU A 120 -7.92 -1.03 -13.61
C LEU A 120 -6.87 -2.14 -13.74
N GLY A 121 -7.25 -3.41 -13.89
CA GLY A 121 -6.34 -4.57 -13.92
C GLY A 121 -6.02 -5.15 -12.53
N LEU A 122 -6.75 -4.71 -11.50
CA LEU A 122 -6.60 -5.15 -10.11
C LEU A 122 -7.42 -6.41 -9.83
N LYS A 123 -7.04 -7.13 -8.77
CA LYS A 123 -7.76 -8.28 -8.21
C LYS A 123 -8.55 -7.84 -6.97
N PRO A 124 -9.87 -7.59 -7.09
CA PRO A 124 -10.65 -7.10 -5.96
C PRO A 124 -10.90 -8.18 -4.91
N PHE A 125 -10.93 -7.75 -3.65
CA PHE A 125 -11.47 -8.50 -2.52
C PHE A 125 -12.24 -7.55 -1.60
N GLU A 126 -13.15 -8.08 -0.81
CA GLU A 126 -13.98 -7.28 0.10
C GLU A 126 -13.25 -7.01 1.42
N LEU A 127 -13.40 -5.80 1.96
CA LEU A 127 -12.86 -5.40 3.24
C LEU A 127 -13.89 -4.55 3.99
N ALA A 128 -14.29 -5.01 5.18
CA ALA A 128 -15.14 -4.25 6.09
C ALA A 128 -14.48 -2.91 6.49
N ASP A 129 -15.27 -1.86 6.64
CA ASP A 129 -14.76 -0.51 6.91
C ASP A 129 -13.97 -0.47 8.24
N GLU A 130 -14.45 -1.19 9.25
CA GLU A 130 -13.84 -1.29 10.58
C GLU A 130 -12.49 -2.02 10.55
N ALA A 131 -12.24 -2.85 9.53
CA ALA A 131 -11.00 -3.60 9.37
C ALA A 131 -9.89 -2.78 8.67
N ARG A 132 -10.21 -1.63 8.06
CA ARG A 132 -9.25 -0.79 7.32
C ARG A 132 -8.02 -0.40 8.14
N PRO A 133 -8.11 0.03 9.41
CA PRO A 133 -6.93 0.38 10.20
C PRO A 133 -5.96 -0.80 10.36
N LEU A 134 -6.49 -1.99 10.66
CA LEU A 134 -5.67 -3.20 10.83
C LEU A 134 -5.06 -3.66 9.49
N TYR A 135 -5.87 -3.67 8.43
CA TYR A 135 -5.41 -3.98 7.08
C TYR A 135 -4.30 -3.05 6.62
N HIS A 136 -4.46 -1.74 6.81
CA HIS A 136 -3.46 -0.74 6.41
C HIS A 136 -2.20 -0.81 7.28
N ALA A 137 -2.31 -1.16 8.57
CA ALA A 137 -1.15 -1.45 9.40
C ALA A 137 -0.35 -2.65 8.88
N GLY A 138 -1.03 -3.73 8.45
CA GLY A 138 -0.38 -4.87 7.80
C GLY A 138 0.34 -4.48 6.50
N ALA A 139 -0.30 -3.65 5.66
CA ALA A 139 0.31 -3.12 4.45
C ALA A 139 1.55 -2.25 4.75
N ALA A 140 1.50 -1.42 5.80
CA ALA A 140 2.63 -0.60 6.25
C ALA A 140 3.80 -1.46 6.76
N ILE A 141 3.54 -2.54 7.48
CA ILE A 141 4.57 -3.50 7.89
C ILE A 141 5.24 -4.12 6.66
N ALA A 142 4.45 -4.57 5.68
CA ALA A 142 4.96 -5.24 4.48
C ALA A 142 5.72 -4.31 3.52
N SER A 143 5.51 -2.98 3.58
CA SER A 143 6.08 -2.01 2.64
C SER A 143 6.99 -0.96 3.31
N ASN A 144 6.44 -0.13 4.20
CA ASN A 144 7.18 0.96 4.83
C ASN A 144 8.31 0.44 5.72
N TYR A 145 8.06 -0.63 6.49
CA TYR A 145 9.10 -1.19 7.33
C TYR A 145 10.13 -1.98 6.54
N LEU A 146 9.82 -2.48 5.34
CA LEU A 146 10.83 -3.03 4.44
C LEU A 146 11.89 -1.97 4.06
N ILE A 147 11.48 -0.72 3.84
CA ILE A 147 12.39 0.41 3.60
C ILE A 147 13.28 0.66 4.84
N THR A 148 12.67 0.60 6.03
CA THR A 148 13.38 0.78 7.30
C THR A 148 14.42 -0.33 7.52
N LEU A 149 14.03 -1.59 7.32
CA LEU A 149 14.92 -2.75 7.41
C LEU A 149 16.09 -2.64 6.42
N HIS A 150 15.81 -2.31 5.16
CA HIS A 150 16.85 -2.09 4.16
C HIS A 150 17.83 -0.99 4.59
N ARG A 151 17.32 0.14 5.10
CA ARG A 151 18.15 1.26 5.57
C ARG A 151 19.05 0.84 6.74
N VAL A 152 18.49 0.20 7.77
CA VAL A 152 19.21 -0.24 8.97
C VAL A 152 20.27 -1.30 8.61
N ALA A 153 19.90 -2.29 7.80
CA ALA A 153 20.86 -3.28 7.31
C ALA A 153 21.98 -2.64 6.48
N SER A 154 21.65 -1.67 5.62
CA SER A 154 22.63 -0.92 4.84
C SER A 154 23.61 -0.15 5.72
N GLU A 155 23.13 0.44 6.81
CA GLU A 155 23.97 1.15 7.78
C GLU A 155 24.98 0.21 8.47
N LEU A 156 24.54 -0.98 8.88
CA LEU A 156 25.43 -2.00 9.46
C LEU A 156 26.44 -2.53 8.44
N PHE A 157 26.01 -2.78 7.20
CA PHE A 157 26.91 -3.22 6.12
C PHE A 157 28.01 -2.20 5.84
N ARG A 158 27.65 -0.90 5.74
CA ARG A 158 28.66 0.16 5.56
C ARG A 158 29.65 0.18 6.71
N ALA A 159 29.16 0.05 7.94
CA ALA A 159 30.02 0.08 9.12
C ALA A 159 30.97 -1.13 9.20
N ALA A 160 30.56 -2.28 8.66
CA ALA A 160 31.39 -3.47 8.52
C ALA A 160 32.34 -3.43 7.30
N GLY A 161 32.31 -2.39 6.47
CA GLY A 161 33.10 -2.28 5.24
C GLY A 161 32.55 -3.11 4.06
N ALA A 162 31.28 -3.52 4.13
CA ALA A 162 30.60 -4.28 3.08
C ALA A 162 29.71 -3.39 2.18
N PRO A 163 29.53 -3.75 0.90
CA PRO A 163 28.69 -3.00 -0.03
C PRO A 163 27.18 -3.18 0.27
N PRO A 164 26.42 -2.12 0.59
CA PRO A 164 24.98 -2.22 0.88
C PRO A 164 24.13 -2.74 -0.27
N GLU A 165 24.56 -2.55 -1.52
CA GLU A 165 23.90 -3.07 -2.71
C GLU A 165 23.80 -4.60 -2.72
N ALA A 166 24.64 -5.30 -1.95
CA ALA A 166 24.54 -6.74 -1.75
C ALA A 166 23.27 -7.18 -0.99
N LEU A 167 22.60 -6.26 -0.28
CA LEU A 167 21.39 -6.56 0.49
C LEU A 167 20.15 -6.75 -0.39
N VAL A 168 20.04 -6.05 -1.52
CA VAL A 168 18.84 -6.13 -2.38
C VAL A 168 18.66 -7.56 -2.94
N PRO A 169 19.69 -8.21 -3.53
CA PRO A 169 19.58 -9.60 -3.95
C PRO A 169 19.21 -10.56 -2.82
N LEU A 170 19.76 -10.35 -1.61
CA LEU A 170 19.45 -11.17 -0.43
C LEU A 170 17.97 -11.05 -0.05
N MET A 171 17.44 -9.82 0.05
CA MET A 171 16.04 -9.56 0.39
C MET A 171 15.08 -10.09 -0.68
N GLN A 172 15.44 -9.98 -1.96
CA GLN A 172 14.66 -10.57 -3.06
C GLN A 172 14.59 -12.09 -2.94
N ARG A 173 15.73 -12.74 -2.66
CA ARG A 173 15.78 -14.20 -2.46
C ARG A 173 14.89 -14.65 -1.29
N THR A 174 14.84 -13.89 -0.19
CA THR A 174 13.93 -14.17 0.94
C THR A 174 12.46 -14.16 0.51
N ILE A 175 12.03 -13.18 -0.29
CA ILE A 175 10.66 -13.11 -0.82
C ILE A 175 10.39 -14.30 -1.75
N GLU A 176 11.31 -14.58 -2.67
CA GLU A 176 11.15 -15.67 -3.64
C GLU A 176 11.19 -17.07 -2.97
N ASN A 177 11.82 -17.20 -1.81
CA ASN A 177 11.81 -18.41 -0.99
C ASN A 177 10.57 -18.51 -0.09
N GLY A 178 9.55 -17.69 -0.31
CA GLY A 178 8.29 -17.78 0.42
C GLY A 178 8.36 -17.34 1.88
N PHE A 179 9.31 -16.47 2.23
CA PHE A 179 9.53 -16.00 3.60
C PHE A 179 9.88 -17.11 4.61
N GLU A 180 10.45 -18.22 4.13
CA GLU A 180 11.00 -19.26 5.00
C GLU A 180 12.13 -18.65 5.85
N LEU A 181 11.90 -18.62 7.17
CA LEU A 181 12.92 -18.17 8.11
C LEU A 181 14.09 -19.13 8.04
N THR A 182 15.31 -18.57 7.98
CA THR A 182 16.55 -19.31 8.14
C THR A 182 17.46 -18.52 9.06
N GLY A 183 18.38 -19.20 9.75
CA GLY A 183 19.45 -18.51 10.48
C GLY A 183 19.51 -18.85 11.98
N PRO A 184 20.24 -18.05 12.77
CA PRO A 184 20.59 -18.40 14.14
C PRO A 184 19.36 -18.47 15.06
N ILE A 185 18.37 -17.59 14.89
CA ILE A 185 17.15 -17.59 15.71
C ILE A 185 16.34 -18.88 15.51
N GLU A 186 16.13 -19.30 14.26
CA GLU A 186 15.42 -20.54 13.94
C GLU A 186 16.13 -21.77 14.53
N ARG A 187 17.47 -21.77 14.52
CA ARG A 187 18.28 -22.87 15.08
C ARG A 187 18.50 -22.78 16.58
N GLY A 188 18.04 -21.72 17.25
CA GLY A 188 18.30 -21.47 18.68
C GLY A 188 19.77 -21.16 19.01
N ASP A 189 20.54 -20.67 18.03
CA ASP A 189 21.94 -20.27 18.18
C ASP A 189 22.05 -18.87 18.79
N TRP A 190 21.89 -18.83 20.13
CA TRP A 190 21.93 -17.60 20.91
C TRP A 190 23.33 -17.02 21.06
N GLU A 191 24.38 -17.83 20.89
CA GLU A 191 25.77 -17.35 20.88
C GLU A 191 26.00 -16.42 19.68
N THR A 192 25.52 -16.79 18.49
CA THR A 192 25.58 -15.92 17.31
C THR A 192 24.76 -14.64 17.52
N VAL A 193 23.58 -14.72 18.14
CA VAL A 193 22.75 -13.52 18.43
C VAL A 193 23.46 -12.57 19.39
N GLU A 194 24.14 -13.09 20.42
CA GLU A 194 24.90 -12.24 21.35
C GLU A 194 26.11 -11.59 20.68
N ALA A 195 26.82 -12.33 19.83
CA ALA A 195 27.93 -11.77 19.04
C ALA A 195 27.45 -10.63 18.12
N HIS A 196 26.25 -10.73 17.54
CA HIS A 196 25.65 -9.61 16.79
C HIS A 196 25.39 -8.39 17.67
N ARG A 197 24.83 -8.58 18.88
CA ARG A 197 24.57 -7.48 19.81
C ARG A 197 25.86 -6.77 20.21
N GLU A 198 26.91 -7.52 20.55
CA GLU A 198 28.20 -6.94 20.90
C GLU A 198 28.77 -6.10 19.75
N ALA A 199 28.72 -6.60 18.52
CA ALA A 199 29.17 -5.87 17.33
C ALA A 199 28.34 -4.60 17.06
N ILE A 200 27.02 -4.68 17.21
CA ILE A 200 26.11 -3.53 17.06
C ILE A 200 26.39 -2.50 18.15
N ARG A 201 26.50 -2.92 19.41
CA ARG A 201 26.76 -2.03 20.56
C ARG A 201 28.09 -1.29 20.41
N ALA A 202 29.10 -1.94 19.84
CA ALA A 202 30.40 -1.33 19.58
C ALA A 202 30.38 -0.29 18.45
N THR A 203 29.47 -0.41 17.47
CA THR A 203 29.55 0.35 16.20
C THR A 203 28.37 1.30 15.98
N ARG A 204 27.16 0.85 16.32
CA ARG A 204 25.86 1.52 16.15
C ARG A 204 24.93 1.18 17.32
N PRO A 205 25.26 1.60 18.56
CA PRO A 205 24.47 1.27 19.75
C PRO A 205 23.01 1.75 19.67
N ASP A 206 22.74 2.76 18.85
CA ASP A 206 21.38 3.24 18.58
C ASP A 206 20.48 2.21 17.87
N LEU A 207 21.06 1.20 17.21
CA LEU A 207 20.34 0.16 16.48
C LEU A 207 20.07 -1.11 17.30
N GLU A 208 20.73 -1.27 18.46
CA GLU A 208 20.56 -2.44 19.33
C GLU A 208 19.10 -2.65 19.77
N PRO A 209 18.35 -1.62 20.23
CA PRO A 209 16.95 -1.83 20.64
C PRO A 209 16.05 -2.34 19.51
N LEU A 210 16.27 -1.89 18.28
CA LEU A 210 15.53 -2.37 17.11
C LEU A 210 15.88 -3.82 16.79
N TYR A 211 17.17 -4.18 16.85
CA TYR A 211 17.62 -5.55 16.65
C TYR A 211 16.94 -6.51 17.63
N ASP A 212 16.89 -6.14 18.91
CA ASP A 212 16.27 -6.97 19.95
C ASP A 212 14.77 -7.16 19.76
N ILE A 213 14.03 -6.08 19.48
CA ILE A 213 12.59 -6.16 19.22
C ILE A 213 12.29 -7.08 18.04
N LEU A 214 13.09 -6.99 16.96
CA LEU A 214 12.93 -7.84 15.79
C LEU A 214 13.33 -9.29 16.08
N ALA A 215 14.40 -9.52 16.84
CA ALA A 215 14.82 -10.86 17.22
C ALA A 215 13.76 -11.55 18.09
N GLU A 216 13.17 -10.82 19.04
CA GLU A 216 12.05 -11.30 19.87
C GLU A 216 10.81 -11.61 19.03
N ALA A 217 10.41 -10.71 18.13
CA ALA A 217 9.27 -10.91 17.23
C ALA A 217 9.50 -12.02 16.19
N THR A 218 10.75 -12.32 15.83
CA THR A 218 11.09 -13.41 14.88
C THR A 218 11.03 -14.78 15.55
N ARG A 219 11.16 -14.84 16.89
CA ARG A 219 11.09 -16.09 17.65
C ARG A 219 9.65 -16.63 17.77
N SER A 220 8.64 -15.76 17.68
CA SER A 220 7.24 -16.06 18.01
C SER A 220 6.50 -16.85 16.95
#